data_AF-A0A849X5A0-F1
#
_entry.id   AF-A0A849X5A0-F1
#
_cell.length_a   1.000
_cell.length_b   1.000
_cell.length_c   1.000
_cell.angle_alpha   90.00
_cell.angle_beta   90.00
_cell.angle_gamma   90.00
#
_symmetry.space_group_name_H-M   'P 1'
#
loop_
_entity.id
_entity.type
_entity.pdbx_description
1 polymer ?
#
loop_
_entity_poly.entity_id
_entity_poly.type
_entity_poly.pdbx_seq_one_letter_code
_entity_poly.pdbx_strand_id
1 'polypeptide(L)'
;MLRALSMLLILAGCAGNPARFSRHPETALRQADDLTCFRMTWGKREELLSLADPENFPGVRYRKGSSRPIERETDCSRFVHEIYRRAGLPYGFRSTRDLKQAPEFREIPVFAARPGDLMLFRGHVGIVDLDGLVISATKVRTRRQSSSITRMHPDSFGRRRAVLRYTCPRELQAGTP
;
A
#
# COMPACT_ATOMS: atom_id res chain seq x y z
N MET A 1 -10.29 -83.51 20.77
CA MET A 1 -9.70 -84.35 19.72
C MET A 1 -9.42 -83.48 18.50
N LEU A 2 -8.20 -83.60 17.94
CA LEU A 2 -7.71 -83.19 16.60
C LEU A 2 -7.84 -81.67 16.23
N ARG A 3 -6.72 -80.95 16.00
CA ARG A 3 -5.89 -80.91 14.77
C ARG A 3 -6.74 -80.49 13.54
N ALA A 4 -6.39 -79.53 12.68
CA ALA A 4 -5.13 -78.85 12.40
C ALA A 4 -5.35 -77.64 11.46
N LEU A 5 -4.36 -76.76 11.49
CA LEU A 5 -3.73 -75.98 10.41
C LEU A 5 -4.50 -75.67 9.11
N SER A 6 -4.51 -74.38 8.77
CA SER A 6 -3.89 -73.81 7.55
C SER A 6 -3.75 -72.29 7.83
N MET A 7 -2.59 -71.61 7.95
CA MET A 7 -1.38 -71.49 7.10
C MET A 7 -1.76 -71.43 5.61
N LEU A 8 -1.57 -70.31 4.89
CA LEU A 8 -0.28 -69.70 4.60
C LEU A 8 -0.39 -68.25 4.04
N LEU A 9 0.55 -67.39 4.48
CA LEU A 9 1.25 -66.21 3.88
C LEU A 9 0.58 -65.34 2.78
N ILE A 10 0.82 -64.03 2.68
CA ILE A 10 2.11 -63.40 2.33
C ILE A 10 2.25 -61.97 2.88
N LEU A 11 3.49 -61.70 3.29
CA LEU A 11 4.12 -60.47 3.78
C LEU A 11 4.12 -59.31 2.77
N ALA A 12 3.96 -58.08 3.27
CA ALA A 12 4.71 -56.92 2.78
C ALA A 12 4.76 -55.86 3.89
N GLY A 13 5.95 -55.65 4.44
CA GLY A 13 6.22 -54.57 5.37
C GLY A 13 6.45 -53.25 4.63
N CYS A 14 6.17 -52.14 5.31
CA CYS A 14 6.93 -50.90 5.19
C CYS A 14 7.03 -50.27 6.58
N ALA A 15 8.25 -50.29 7.11
CA ALA A 15 8.71 -49.36 8.12
C ALA A 15 8.68 -47.93 7.54
N GLY A 16 8.41 -46.92 8.37
CA GLY A 16 8.72 -45.54 7.98
C GLY A 16 7.88 -44.44 8.62
N ASN A 17 8.37 -43.93 9.75
CA ASN A 17 8.45 -42.51 10.09
C ASN A 17 7.18 -41.76 10.58
N PRO A 18 7.05 -41.46 11.89
CA PRO A 18 6.19 -40.38 12.36
C PRO A 18 6.92 -39.04 12.20
N ALA A 19 6.97 -38.53 10.97
CA ALA A 19 7.41 -37.17 10.71
C ALA A 19 6.31 -36.44 9.95
N ARG A 20 5.52 -35.64 10.67
CA ARG A 20 5.14 -34.28 10.26
C ARG A 20 4.46 -33.55 11.41
N PHE A 21 5.34 -32.98 12.22
CA PHE A 21 5.15 -31.68 12.83
C PHE A 21 4.66 -30.65 11.79
N SER A 22 3.95 -29.64 12.27
CA SER A 22 3.47 -28.44 11.56
C SER A 22 2.18 -28.57 10.73
N ARG A 23 1.03 -28.33 11.39
CA ARG A 23 0.04 -27.42 10.80
C ARG A 23 0.41 -26.02 11.22
N HIS A 24 0.94 -25.31 10.24
CA HIS A 24 1.44 -23.95 10.27
C HIS A 24 0.38 -22.95 10.78
N PRO A 25 0.72 -22.04 11.72
CA PRO A 25 0.07 -20.75 11.82
C PRO A 25 0.79 -19.79 10.85
N GLU A 26 0.46 -19.84 9.56
CA GLU A 26 1.17 -19.07 8.51
C GLU A 26 0.26 -18.03 7.85
N THR A 27 -0.34 -17.14 8.64
CA THR A 27 -1.11 -16.01 8.05
C THR A 27 -1.18 -14.74 8.90
N ALA A 28 -0.44 -14.64 10.01
CA ALA A 28 -0.48 -13.44 10.87
C ALA A 28 0.89 -12.74 11.08
N LEU A 29 1.97 -13.21 10.44
CA LEU A 29 3.34 -12.75 10.72
C LEU A 29 4.21 -12.56 9.46
N ARG A 30 3.68 -11.91 8.42
CA ARG A 30 4.50 -11.41 7.31
C ARG A 30 4.03 -10.03 6.85
N GLN A 31 4.24 -9.03 7.70
CA GLN A 31 4.44 -7.62 7.31
C GLN A 31 4.84 -6.76 8.51
N ALA A 32 5.67 -7.29 9.40
CA ALA A 32 6.61 -6.46 10.12
C ALA A 32 7.84 -6.34 9.21
N ASP A 33 7.64 -5.73 8.04
CA ASP A 33 8.77 -5.25 7.25
C ASP A 33 9.44 -4.22 8.15
N ASP A 34 10.70 -4.47 8.48
CA ASP A 34 11.63 -3.56 9.13
C ASP A 34 11.26 -2.10 8.78
N LEU A 35 10.58 -1.42 9.70
CA LEU A 35 9.94 -0.11 9.49
C LEU A 35 11.01 0.98 9.44
N THR A 36 12.02 0.79 8.61
CA THR A 36 12.99 1.80 8.24
C THR A 36 12.28 2.80 7.34
N CYS A 37 11.83 3.89 7.93
CA CYS A 37 11.37 5.02 7.15
C CYS A 37 12.54 5.94 6.81
N PHE A 38 12.50 6.48 5.60
CA PHE A 38 13.48 7.47 5.16
C PHE A 38 12.96 8.89 5.40
N ARG A 39 13.86 9.84 5.62
CA ARG A 39 13.50 11.26 5.60
C ARG A 39 13.03 11.66 4.20
N MET A 40 11.98 12.48 4.15
CA MET A 40 11.49 13.11 2.91
C MET A 40 12.46 14.21 2.44
N THR A 41 13.58 13.80 1.83
CA THR A 41 14.53 14.69 1.14
C THR A 41 13.95 15.17 -0.19
N TRP A 42 14.64 16.10 -0.87
CA TRP A 42 14.21 16.54 -2.20
C TRP A 42 14.25 15.41 -3.24
N GLY A 43 15.36 14.67 -3.34
CA GLY A 43 15.45 13.54 -4.28
C GLY A 43 14.40 12.46 -4.02
N LYS A 44 14.01 12.26 -2.75
CA LYS A 44 12.93 11.32 -2.41
C LYS A 44 11.55 11.81 -2.85
N ARG A 45 11.31 13.13 -2.89
CA ARG A 45 10.09 13.70 -3.48
C ARG A 45 10.04 13.46 -4.98
N GLU A 46 11.15 13.69 -5.68
CA GLU A 46 11.25 13.47 -7.13
C GLU A 46 11.00 12.00 -7.48
N GLU A 47 11.61 11.08 -6.75
CA GLU A 47 11.37 9.64 -6.89
C GLU A 47 9.90 9.29 -6.67
N LEU A 48 9.30 9.79 -5.59
CA LEU A 48 7.89 9.56 -5.28
C LEU A 48 6.96 10.09 -6.37
N LEU A 49 7.25 11.26 -6.94
CA LEU A 49 6.45 11.86 -8.01
C LEU A 49 6.64 11.13 -9.34
N SER A 50 7.85 10.69 -9.65
CA SER A 50 8.13 9.83 -10.81
C SER A 50 7.34 8.53 -10.73
N LEU A 51 7.27 7.89 -9.55
CA LEU A 51 6.44 6.71 -9.33
C LEU A 51 4.94 6.99 -9.47
N ALA A 52 4.50 8.20 -9.09
CA ALA A 52 3.09 8.60 -9.14
C ALA A 52 2.62 9.02 -10.54
N ASP A 53 3.52 9.21 -11.50
CA ASP A 53 3.18 9.78 -12.80
C ASP A 53 2.01 9.03 -13.47
N PRO A 54 0.92 9.73 -13.87
CA PRO A 54 -0.19 9.12 -14.58
C PRO A 54 0.19 8.28 -15.81
N GLU A 55 1.30 8.59 -16.48
CA GLU A 55 1.80 7.83 -17.64
C GLU A 55 2.17 6.38 -17.28
N ASN A 56 2.57 6.12 -16.03
CA ASN A 56 2.86 4.78 -15.52
C ASN A 56 1.59 3.92 -15.34
N PHE A 57 0.39 4.52 -15.46
CA PHE A 57 -0.87 3.90 -15.11
C PHE A 57 -1.89 3.96 -16.26
N PRO A 58 -1.58 3.43 -17.46
CA PRO A 58 -2.54 3.38 -18.55
C PRO A 58 -3.69 2.43 -18.21
N GLY A 59 -4.94 2.85 -18.44
CA GLY A 59 -6.10 1.95 -18.32
C GLY A 59 -6.56 1.63 -16.90
N VAL A 60 -5.98 2.21 -15.86
CA VAL A 60 -6.33 1.88 -14.45
C VAL A 60 -7.77 2.24 -14.16
N ARG A 61 -8.55 1.27 -13.64
CA ARG A 61 -9.93 1.53 -13.22
C ARG A 61 -10.01 2.02 -11.79
N TYR A 62 -10.93 2.94 -11.53
CA TYR A 62 -11.26 3.31 -10.16
C TYR A 62 -12.23 2.29 -9.54
N ARG A 63 -11.84 1.66 -8.43
CA ARG A 63 -12.72 0.87 -7.56
C ARG A 63 -12.41 1.16 -6.10
N LYS A 64 -13.40 1.73 -5.41
CA LYS A 64 -13.36 1.94 -3.96
C LYS A 64 -13.10 0.62 -3.23
N GLY A 65 -12.09 0.58 -2.38
CA GLY A 65 -11.73 -0.59 -1.58
C GLY A 65 -10.86 -1.61 -2.31
N SER A 66 -10.39 -1.34 -3.53
CA SER A 66 -9.81 -2.31 -4.48
C SER A 66 -9.01 -3.51 -3.96
N SER A 67 -7.90 -3.46 -3.22
CA SER A 67 -6.99 -4.60 -2.97
C SER A 67 -6.31 -5.27 -4.19
N ARG A 68 -6.68 -4.97 -5.44
CA ARG A 68 -5.94 -5.40 -6.64
C ARG A 68 -4.68 -4.54 -6.85
N PRO A 69 -3.72 -4.98 -7.69
CA PRO A 69 -2.58 -4.15 -8.07
C PRO A 69 -3.02 -2.79 -8.64
N ILE A 70 -2.31 -1.73 -8.26
CA ILE A 70 -2.71 -0.35 -8.57
C ILE A 70 -2.68 -0.03 -10.07
N GLU A 71 -1.95 -0.83 -10.87
CA GLU A 71 -1.87 -0.78 -12.33
C GLU A 71 -3.11 -1.36 -13.02
N ARG A 72 -3.98 -2.03 -12.29
CA ARG A 72 -5.23 -2.59 -12.83
C ARG A 72 -6.44 -1.86 -12.29
N GLU A 73 -6.49 -1.71 -10.98
CA GLU A 73 -7.66 -1.20 -10.30
C GLU A 73 -7.32 -0.68 -8.91
N THR A 74 -7.73 0.55 -8.59
CA THR A 74 -7.34 1.19 -7.32
C THR A 74 -8.37 2.18 -6.80
N ASP A 75 -8.15 2.69 -5.59
CA ASP A 75 -8.83 3.85 -5.03
C ASP A 75 -7.80 4.89 -4.57
N CYS A 76 -8.28 6.09 -4.20
CA CYS A 76 -7.42 7.20 -3.81
C CYS A 76 -6.43 6.84 -2.69
N SER A 77 -6.90 6.26 -1.57
CA SER A 77 -6.05 5.86 -0.44
C SER A 77 -5.06 4.76 -0.78
N ARG A 78 -5.48 3.76 -1.55
CA ARG A 78 -4.64 2.63 -1.98
C ARG A 78 -3.53 3.08 -2.91
N PHE A 79 -3.87 3.93 -3.87
CA PHE A 79 -2.91 4.50 -4.80
C PHE A 79 -1.81 5.25 -4.03
N VAL A 80 -2.18 6.22 -3.20
CA VAL A 80 -1.16 6.98 -2.47
C VAL A 80 -0.35 6.12 -1.50
N HIS A 81 -0.97 5.15 -0.82
CA HIS A 81 -0.24 4.23 0.05
C HIS A 81 0.82 3.43 -0.71
N GLU A 82 0.44 2.85 -1.84
CA GLU A 82 1.33 2.02 -2.64
C GLU A 82 2.48 2.83 -3.26
N ILE A 83 2.22 4.07 -3.71
CA ILE A 83 3.26 4.97 -4.20
C ILE A 83 4.29 5.29 -3.10
N TYR A 84 3.82 5.64 -1.91
CA TYR A 84 4.71 5.92 -0.77
C TYR A 84 5.52 4.68 -0.37
N ARG A 85 4.89 3.50 -0.32
CA ARG A 85 5.57 2.23 -0.05
C ARG A 85 6.69 1.97 -1.07
N ARG A 86 6.42 2.15 -2.37
CA ARG A 86 7.40 1.96 -3.45
C ARG A 86 8.56 2.97 -3.38
N ALA A 87 8.30 4.18 -2.92
CA ALA A 87 9.34 5.20 -2.71
C ALA A 87 10.21 4.93 -1.47
N GLY A 88 9.92 3.91 -0.64
CA GLY A 88 10.59 3.70 0.64
C GLY A 88 10.14 4.72 1.70
N LEU A 89 8.89 5.16 1.64
CA LEU A 89 8.26 6.03 2.65
C LEU A 89 7.04 5.32 3.25
N PRO A 90 7.22 4.11 3.83
CA PRO A 90 6.10 3.29 4.26
C PRO A 90 5.34 3.96 5.42
N TYR A 91 4.02 3.84 5.39
CA TYR A 91 3.16 4.15 6.52
C TYR A 91 2.06 3.09 6.59
N GLY A 92 1.49 2.87 7.77
CA GLY A 92 0.41 1.90 7.91
C GLY A 92 -0.79 2.24 7.03
N PHE A 93 -1.28 1.29 6.21
CA PHE A 93 -2.43 1.51 5.34
C PHE A 93 -3.63 2.06 6.13
N ARG A 94 -4.19 3.18 5.65
CA ARG A 94 -5.33 3.85 6.26
C ARG A 94 -6.32 4.29 5.19
N SER A 95 -7.59 4.29 5.54
CA SER A 95 -8.61 4.94 4.71
C SER A 95 -8.36 6.45 4.68
N THR A 96 -8.89 7.15 3.67
CA THR A 96 -8.77 8.61 3.59
C THR A 96 -9.24 9.34 4.85
N ARG A 97 -10.23 8.79 5.57
CA ARG A 97 -10.77 9.40 6.80
C ARG A 97 -9.80 9.28 7.99
N ASP A 98 -8.97 8.24 7.97
CA ASP A 98 -8.09 7.89 9.09
C ASP A 98 -6.66 8.37 8.87
N LEU A 99 -6.33 8.91 7.70
CA LEU A 99 -4.99 9.43 7.38
C LEU A 99 -4.53 10.54 8.33
N LYS A 100 -5.44 11.37 8.84
CA LYS A 100 -5.09 12.41 9.83
C LYS A 100 -4.59 11.84 11.17
N GLN A 101 -4.86 10.57 11.45
CA GLN A 101 -4.47 9.87 12.67
C GLN A 101 -3.19 9.05 12.47
N ALA A 102 -2.59 9.11 11.28
CA ALA A 102 -1.36 8.39 10.97
C ALA A 102 -0.17 9.05 11.68
N PRO A 103 0.57 8.33 12.54
CA PRO A 103 1.74 8.88 13.24
C PRO A 103 2.88 9.29 12.29
N GLU A 104 2.92 8.72 11.08
CA GLU A 104 3.91 9.02 10.05
C GLU A 104 3.62 10.32 9.31
N PHE A 105 2.55 11.04 9.68
CA PHE A 105 2.17 12.30 9.07
C PHE A 105 1.91 13.39 10.10
N ARG A 106 2.28 14.61 9.72
CA ARG A 106 1.94 15.82 10.43
C ARG A 106 1.08 16.73 9.55
N GLU A 107 -0.04 17.20 10.09
CA GLU A 107 -0.83 18.23 9.42
C GLU A 107 -0.06 19.55 9.38
N ILE A 108 -0.03 20.18 8.21
CA ILE A 108 0.62 21.46 7.97
C ILE A 108 -0.36 22.47 7.35
N PRO A 109 -0.10 23.78 7.46
CA PRO A 109 -0.93 24.79 6.79
C PRO A 109 -0.95 24.57 5.27
N VAL A 110 -2.12 24.74 4.64
CA VAL A 110 -2.32 24.48 3.21
C VAL A 110 -1.36 25.27 2.33
N PHE A 111 -1.08 26.53 2.68
CA PHE A 111 -0.14 27.39 1.94
C PHE A 111 1.32 26.92 2.03
N ALA A 112 1.64 26.03 2.97
CA ALA A 112 2.97 25.47 3.16
C ALA A 112 3.14 24.09 2.49
N ALA A 113 2.15 23.67 1.69
CA ALA A 113 2.21 22.44 0.90
C ALA A 113 3.47 22.39 0.04
N ARG A 114 4.08 21.21 -0.03
CA ARG A 114 5.26 20.94 -0.84
C ARG A 114 5.03 19.71 -1.70
N PRO A 115 5.81 19.55 -2.78
CA PRO A 115 5.79 18.34 -3.58
C PRO A 115 6.01 17.10 -2.70
N GLY A 116 5.23 16.06 -2.95
CA GLY A 116 5.22 14.82 -2.17
C GLY A 116 4.49 14.89 -0.82
N ASP A 117 3.80 15.99 -0.48
CA ASP A 117 2.83 15.99 0.63
C ASP A 117 1.50 15.38 0.17
N LEU A 118 0.72 14.83 1.10
CA LEU A 118 -0.66 14.41 0.82
C LEU A 118 -1.61 15.59 0.95
N MET A 119 -2.49 15.80 -0.02
CA MET A 119 -3.62 16.70 0.11
C MET A 119 -4.91 15.91 0.31
N LEU A 120 -5.57 16.16 1.44
CA LEU A 120 -6.84 15.54 1.81
C LEU A 120 -8.00 16.47 1.44
N PHE A 121 -9.03 15.88 0.85
CA PHE A 121 -10.34 16.49 0.60
C PHE A 121 -11.42 15.65 1.26
N ARG A 122 -12.68 16.08 1.16
CA ARG A 122 -13.81 15.33 1.73
C ARG A 122 -13.97 13.97 1.05
N GLY A 123 -13.36 12.93 1.63
CA GLY A 123 -13.41 11.56 1.14
C GLY A 123 -12.48 11.27 -0.04
N HIS A 124 -11.49 12.11 -0.30
CA HIS A 124 -10.49 11.93 -1.36
C HIS A 124 -9.09 12.33 -0.87
N VAL A 125 -8.06 11.72 -1.45
CA VAL A 125 -6.64 12.03 -1.17
C VAL A 125 -5.83 11.96 -2.44
N GLY A 126 -4.81 12.81 -2.53
CA GLY A 126 -3.80 12.72 -3.57
C GLY A 126 -2.45 13.27 -3.11
N ILE A 127 -1.48 13.19 -4.00
CA ILE A 127 -0.10 13.65 -3.79
C ILE A 127 0.06 15.01 -4.47
N VAL A 128 0.57 16.00 -3.76
CA VAL A 128 0.91 17.31 -4.32
C VAL A 128 2.16 17.17 -5.18
N ASP A 129 2.13 17.65 -6.42
CA ASP A 129 3.29 17.60 -7.32
C ASP A 129 4.10 18.90 -7.37
N LEU A 130 5.05 18.99 -8.30
CA LEU A 130 5.95 20.13 -8.48
C LEU A 130 5.22 21.45 -8.84
N ASP A 131 4.09 21.36 -9.54
CA ASP A 131 3.31 22.53 -9.97
C ASP A 131 2.15 22.83 -9.00
N GLY A 132 2.08 22.14 -7.86
CA GLY A 132 0.98 22.27 -6.91
C GLY A 132 -0.32 21.61 -7.37
N LEU A 133 -0.29 20.81 -8.44
CA LEU A 133 -1.41 19.96 -8.83
C LEU A 133 -1.44 18.70 -7.94
N VAL A 134 -2.55 17.97 -8.02
CA VAL A 134 -2.77 16.77 -7.22
C VAL A 134 -2.84 15.56 -8.13
N ILE A 135 -1.91 14.63 -7.91
CA ILE A 135 -1.90 13.32 -8.54
C ILE A 135 -2.70 12.35 -7.66
N SER A 136 -3.75 11.75 -8.21
CA SER A 136 -4.60 10.82 -7.47
C SER A 136 -5.39 9.87 -8.36
N ALA A 137 -5.83 8.76 -7.77
CA ALA A 137 -6.86 7.92 -8.37
C ALA A 137 -8.24 8.57 -8.19
N THR A 138 -8.83 9.05 -9.27
CA THR A 138 -10.11 9.76 -9.31
C THR A 138 -11.14 8.97 -10.11
N LYS A 139 -12.39 8.93 -9.62
CA LYS A 139 -13.50 8.33 -10.38
C LYS A 139 -13.87 9.24 -11.56
N VAL A 140 -13.23 9.01 -12.69
CA VAL A 140 -13.53 9.71 -13.94
C VAL A 140 -14.82 9.16 -14.57
N ARG A 141 -15.72 10.06 -14.97
CA ARG A 141 -17.03 9.73 -15.56
C ARG A 141 -17.08 9.85 -17.08
N THR A 142 -16.01 10.36 -17.70
CA THR A 142 -16.00 10.67 -19.13
C THR A 142 -15.34 9.54 -19.93
N ARG A 143 -15.88 9.24 -21.12
CA ARG A 143 -15.27 8.26 -22.05
C ARG A 143 -13.90 8.69 -22.60
N ARG A 144 -13.46 9.93 -22.34
CA ARG A 144 -12.17 10.46 -22.82
C ARG A 144 -10.99 10.10 -21.92
N GLN A 145 -11.22 9.79 -20.64
CA GLN A 145 -10.15 9.40 -19.73
C GLN A 145 -10.07 7.88 -19.66
N SER A 146 -8.99 7.34 -20.23
CA SER A 146 -8.70 5.90 -20.24
C SER A 146 -8.20 5.40 -18.88
N SER A 147 -7.68 6.28 -18.03
CA SER A 147 -7.19 5.95 -16.68
C SER A 147 -7.86 6.78 -15.60
N SER A 148 -8.01 6.18 -14.43
CA SER A 148 -8.41 6.84 -13.19
C SER A 148 -7.27 7.55 -12.48
N ILE A 149 -6.00 7.31 -12.84
CA ILE A 149 -4.89 8.11 -12.31
C ILE A 149 -4.87 9.43 -13.06
N THR A 150 -4.97 10.51 -12.30
CA THR A 150 -5.22 11.85 -12.83
C THR A 150 -4.31 12.85 -12.15
N ARG A 151 -3.97 13.91 -12.89
CA ARG A 151 -3.28 15.09 -12.40
C ARG A 151 -4.24 16.27 -12.56
N MET A 152 -4.73 16.81 -11.45
CA MET A 152 -5.80 17.82 -11.46
C MET A 152 -5.50 18.97 -10.52
N HIS A 153 -6.07 20.15 -10.81
CA HIS A 153 -6.00 21.28 -9.89
C HIS A 153 -6.71 20.93 -8.57
N PRO A 154 -6.16 21.32 -7.40
CA PRO A 154 -6.78 21.05 -6.10
C PRO A 154 -8.26 21.44 -6.01
N ASP A 155 -8.64 22.54 -6.66
CA ASP A 155 -10.02 23.05 -6.62
C ASP A 155 -11.03 22.12 -7.31
N SER A 156 -10.58 21.22 -8.18
CA SER A 156 -11.43 20.18 -8.79
C SER A 156 -12.00 19.19 -7.76
N PHE A 157 -11.40 19.11 -6.56
CA PHE A 157 -11.83 18.25 -5.46
C PHE A 157 -12.60 18.99 -4.36
N GLY A 158 -12.66 20.34 -4.44
CA GLY A 158 -13.37 21.20 -3.52
C GLY A 158 -12.47 22.07 -2.63
N ARG A 159 -13.08 23.08 -2.01
CA ARG A 159 -12.35 24.12 -1.26
C ARG A 159 -11.79 23.68 0.09
N ARG A 160 -12.49 22.75 0.78
CA ARG A 160 -12.08 22.25 2.10
C ARG A 160 -10.99 21.21 1.91
N ARG A 161 -9.77 21.58 2.27
CA ARG A 161 -8.60 20.72 2.15
C ARG A 161 -7.71 20.79 3.39
N ALA A 162 -7.00 19.71 3.65
CA ALA A 162 -5.93 19.63 4.63
C ALA A 162 -4.68 19.07 3.95
N VAL A 163 -3.51 19.39 4.47
CA VAL A 163 -2.24 18.89 3.92
C VAL A 163 -1.51 18.13 5.00
N LEU A 164 -1.10 16.91 4.67
CA LEU A 164 -0.32 16.05 5.54
C LEU A 164 1.08 15.90 4.96
N ARG A 165 2.08 16.25 5.77
CA ARG A 165 3.48 16.04 5.44
C ARG A 165 3.96 14.76 6.09
N TYR A 166 4.61 13.92 5.29
CA TYR A 166 5.26 12.73 5.81
C TYR A 166 6.38 13.11 6.77
N THR A 167 6.31 12.56 7.97
CA THR A 167 7.27 12.68 9.04
C THR A 167 7.64 11.28 9.47
N CYS A 168 8.83 10.83 9.07
CA CYS A 168 9.39 9.60 9.60
C CYS A 168 9.69 9.81 11.10
N PRO A 169 8.97 9.14 12.03
CA PRO A 169 9.24 9.24 13.46
C PRO A 169 10.69 8.84 13.73
N ARG A 170 11.35 9.48 14.70
CA ARG A 170 12.77 9.21 14.98
C ARG A 170 12.98 7.74 15.39
N GLU A 171 12.00 7.15 16.04
CA GLU A 171 12.01 5.77 16.50
C GLU A 171 12.00 4.75 15.34
N LEU A 172 11.67 5.18 14.12
CA LEU A 172 11.57 4.36 12.91
C LEU A 172 12.63 4.72 11.85
N GLN A 173 13.62 5.55 12.19
CA GLN A 173 14.72 5.90 11.29
C GLN A 173 15.81 4.83 11.32
N ALA A 174 16.22 4.34 10.14
CA ALA A 174 17.40 3.47 10.03
C ALA A 174 18.65 4.19 10.55
N GLY A 175 19.36 3.58 11.50
CA GLY A 175 20.67 4.06 11.97
C GLY A 175 20.64 5.08 13.11
N THR A 176 19.72 4.96 14.08
CA THR A 176 19.95 5.60 15.39
C THR A 176 21.09 4.84 16.09
N PRO A 177 22.20 5.49 16.47
CA PRO A 177 23.33 4.83 17.14
C PRO A 177 22.94 4.22 18.49
#